data_AF-A0A7T7KUA1-F1
#
_entry.id   AF-A0A7T7KUA1-F1
#
_cell.length_a   1.000
_cell.length_b   1.000
_cell.length_c   1.000
_cell.angle_alpha   90.00
_cell.angle_beta   90.00
_cell.angle_gamma   90.00
#
_symmetry.space_group_name_H-M   'P 1'
#
loop_
_entity.id
_entity.type
_entity.pdbx_description
1 polymer ?
#
loop_
_entity_poly.entity_id
_entity_poly.type
_entity_poly.pdbx_seq_one_letter_code
_entity_poly.pdbx_strand_id
1 'polypeptide(L)'
;MRTRRLALLCSTAVLALGGSLAVAPSASAAVAEPYCNYIADTARPTVRPNAEGNAVRQVQCLINVYSKYPTYLEVDGDYGPATAQGIYYVQTCNGTDGGADGIVGPSTWNRLYNPKPACAI
;
A
#
# COMPACT_ATOMS: atom_id res chain seq x y z
N MET A 1 -25.93 -20.90 19.72
CA MET A 1 -27.00 -20.44 18.80
C MET A 1 -26.66 -21.05 17.44
N ARG A 2 -27.32 -22.10 16.92
CA ARG A 2 -28.66 -22.10 16.26
C ARG A 2 -28.84 -20.86 15.37
N THR A 3 -29.09 -20.93 14.05
CA THR A 3 -29.28 -22.05 13.09
C THR A 3 -29.00 -21.48 11.67
N ARG A 4 -28.95 -22.19 10.53
CA ARG A 4 -29.45 -23.52 10.11
C ARG A 4 -28.57 -24.07 8.95
N ARG A 5 -28.81 -25.29 8.47
CA ARG A 5 -28.53 -25.71 7.09
C ARG A 5 -29.88 -25.83 6.36
N LEU A 6 -29.94 -25.43 5.09
CA LEU A 6 -31.07 -25.67 4.18
C LEU A 6 -30.49 -25.97 2.79
N ALA A 7 -31.09 -26.91 2.08
CA ALA A 7 -30.51 -27.52 0.90
C ALA A 7 -31.48 -27.47 -0.29
N LEU A 8 -30.88 -27.55 -1.48
CA LEU A 8 -31.39 -28.18 -2.71
C LEU A 8 -32.53 -27.49 -3.50
N LEU A 9 -32.26 -27.44 -4.82
CA LEU A 9 -33.20 -27.51 -5.97
C LEU A 9 -34.10 -26.30 -6.26
N CYS A 10 -33.85 -25.64 -7.40
CA CYS A 10 -34.55 -25.96 -8.66
C CYS A 10 -33.97 -25.18 -9.86
N SER A 11 -33.93 -25.82 -11.02
CA SER A 11 -33.50 -25.21 -12.30
C SER A 11 -34.68 -24.62 -13.06
N THR A 12 -34.48 -23.49 -13.73
CA THR A 12 -35.18 -22.94 -14.93
C THR A 12 -34.85 -21.44 -15.01
N ALA A 13 -34.86 -20.73 -16.12
CA ALA A 13 -34.71 -20.97 -17.55
C ALA A 13 -34.73 -19.57 -18.18
N VAL A 14 -33.88 -19.40 -19.20
CA VAL A 14 -33.46 -18.20 -19.94
C VAL A 14 -34.58 -17.23 -20.43
N LEU A 15 -34.15 -16.00 -20.79
CA LEU A 15 -34.76 -14.98 -21.67
C LEU A 15 -35.65 -13.88 -21.04
N ALA A 16 -35.00 -12.74 -20.76
CA ALA A 16 -35.56 -11.42 -21.03
C ALA A 16 -34.61 -10.66 -21.96
N LEU A 17 -35.13 -10.08 -23.03
CA LEU A 17 -34.39 -9.25 -23.99
C LEU A 17 -34.32 -7.81 -23.48
N GLY A 18 -33.13 -7.20 -23.53
CA GLY A 18 -32.92 -5.78 -23.25
C GLY A 18 -32.12 -5.51 -21.98
N GLY A 19 -31.11 -4.66 -22.10
CA GLY A 19 -30.15 -4.36 -21.04
C GLY A 19 -28.73 -4.43 -21.57
N SER A 20 -28.13 -3.26 -21.76
CA SER A 20 -26.72 -3.06 -22.10
C SER A 20 -25.78 -4.05 -21.41
N LEU A 21 -24.82 -4.59 -22.17
CA LEU A 21 -23.69 -5.35 -21.64
C LEU A 21 -22.86 -4.44 -20.71
N ALA A 22 -23.26 -4.39 -19.45
CA ALA A 22 -22.43 -3.87 -18.37
C ALA A 22 -21.27 -4.85 -18.19
N VAL A 23 -20.18 -4.61 -18.92
CA VAL A 23 -18.88 -5.21 -18.61
C VAL A 23 -18.52 -4.69 -17.22
N ALA A 24 -18.86 -5.48 -16.20
CA ALA A 24 -18.44 -5.19 -14.85
C ALA A 24 -16.92 -5.08 -14.87
N PRO A 25 -16.33 -3.95 -14.41
CA PRO A 25 -14.89 -3.85 -14.35
C PRO A 25 -14.39 -4.99 -13.47
N SER A 26 -13.52 -5.84 -14.03
CA SER A 26 -12.79 -6.82 -13.26
C SER A 26 -12.02 -6.06 -12.20
N ALA A 27 -12.51 -6.10 -10.96
CA ALA A 27 -11.81 -5.59 -9.80
C ALA A 27 -10.52 -6.39 -9.68
N SER A 28 -9.45 -5.87 -10.28
CA SER A 28 -8.11 -6.41 -10.12
C SER A 28 -7.86 -6.39 -8.62
N ALA A 29 -7.79 -7.57 -8.01
CA ALA A 29 -7.38 -7.69 -6.63
C ALA A 29 -5.96 -7.14 -6.58
N ALA A 30 -5.81 -5.92 -6.07
CA ALA A 30 -4.51 -5.38 -5.73
C ALA A 30 -3.82 -6.45 -4.89
N VAL A 31 -2.68 -6.95 -5.38
CA VAL A 31 -1.95 -8.02 -4.72
C VAL A 31 -1.67 -7.56 -3.30
N ALA A 32 -2.27 -8.24 -2.32
CA ALA A 32 -2.12 -7.85 -0.93
C ALA A 32 -0.65 -8.02 -0.56
N GLU A 33 0.02 -6.89 -0.34
CA GLU A 33 1.46 -6.82 -0.06
C GLU A 33 1.78 -7.61 1.21
N PRO A 34 2.38 -8.80 1.11
CA PRO A 34 2.37 -9.76 2.22
C PRO A 34 3.38 -9.41 3.33
N TYR A 35 4.28 -8.47 3.07
CA TYR A 35 5.38 -8.09 3.96
C TYR A 35 5.05 -6.89 4.86
N CYS A 36 4.28 -5.92 4.35
CA CYS A 36 3.97 -4.66 5.04
C CYS A 36 2.47 -4.38 4.94
N ASN A 37 1.73 -4.66 6.02
CA ASN A 37 0.26 -4.63 6.05
C ASN A 37 -0.30 -3.78 7.22
N TYR A 38 0.35 -2.66 7.54
CA TYR A 38 -0.09 -1.78 8.62
C TYR A 38 -1.25 -0.85 8.22
N ILE A 39 -1.39 -0.55 6.94
CA ILE A 39 -2.51 0.23 6.37
C ILE A 39 -3.10 -0.49 5.15
N ALA A 40 -4.34 -0.15 4.78
CA ALA A 40 -4.88 -0.54 3.49
C ALA A 40 -4.15 0.19 2.35
N ASP A 41 -3.86 -0.49 1.25
CA ASP A 41 -3.13 0.08 0.09
C ASP A 41 -3.82 1.30 -0.54
N THR A 42 -5.13 1.43 -0.36
CA THR A 42 -5.93 2.58 -0.83
C THR A 42 -5.82 3.81 0.08
N ALA A 43 -5.32 3.68 1.31
CA ALA A 43 -5.34 4.76 2.30
C ALA A 43 -4.21 5.77 2.12
N ARG A 44 -2.96 5.28 1.98
CA ARG A 44 -1.70 6.02 1.71
C ARG A 44 -1.73 7.52 2.08
N PRO A 45 -1.96 7.86 3.38
CA PRO A 45 -2.13 9.24 3.81
C PRO A 45 -0.81 10.02 3.74
N THR A 46 -0.86 11.35 3.71
CA THR A 46 0.37 12.15 3.77
C THR A 46 1.01 12.05 5.15
N VAL A 47 2.20 11.47 5.23
CA VAL A 47 2.98 11.34 6.47
C VAL A 47 4.03 12.46 6.53
N ARG A 48 4.18 13.09 7.71
CA ARG A 48 5.04 14.25 7.98
C ARG A 48 5.91 13.99 9.22
N PRO A 49 7.02 14.74 9.42
CA PRO A 49 7.84 14.64 10.63
C PRO A 49 7.00 14.81 11.92
N ASN A 50 7.31 14.03 12.95
CA ASN A 50 6.52 13.89 14.19
C ASN A 50 5.09 13.34 14.00
N ALA A 51 4.76 12.74 12.86
CA ALA A 51 3.58 11.88 12.76
C ALA A 51 3.84 10.53 13.44
N GLU A 52 2.76 9.88 13.88
CA GLU A 52 2.80 8.61 14.61
C GLU A 52 1.82 7.59 14.02
N GLY A 53 2.02 6.31 14.33
CA GLY A 53 1.09 5.21 14.09
C GLY A 53 1.25 4.47 12.76
N ASN A 54 0.23 3.68 12.39
CA ASN A 54 0.33 2.66 11.35
C ASN A 54 0.79 3.14 9.97
N ALA A 55 0.52 4.39 9.59
CA ALA A 55 1.01 4.92 8.32
C ALA A 55 2.54 5.06 8.32
N VAL A 56 3.15 5.44 9.46
CA VAL A 56 4.61 5.49 9.62
C VAL A 56 5.20 4.08 9.64
N ARG A 57 4.55 3.13 10.34
CA ARG A 57 4.94 1.71 10.36
C ARG A 57 5.00 1.12 8.95
N GLN A 58 4.02 1.46 8.12
CA GLN A 58 4.04 1.08 6.70
C GLN A 58 5.28 1.65 5.99
N VAL A 59 5.60 2.94 6.17
CA VAL A 59 6.78 3.57 5.55
C VAL A 59 8.07 2.89 6.01
N GLN A 60 8.27 2.71 7.31
CA GLN A 60 9.44 2.05 7.90
C GLN A 60 9.62 0.64 7.35
N CYS A 61 8.54 -0.15 7.31
CA CYS A 61 8.55 -1.50 6.75
C CYS A 61 8.91 -1.51 5.26
N LEU A 62 8.30 -0.64 4.44
CA LEU A 62 8.58 -0.59 3.00
C LEU A 62 10.03 -0.15 2.71
N ILE A 63 10.61 0.75 3.53
CA ILE A 63 12.03 1.11 3.45
C ILE A 63 12.90 -0.12 3.69
N ASN A 64 12.63 -0.89 4.75
CA ASN A 64 13.39 -2.09 5.10
C ASN A 64 13.26 -3.23 4.09
N VAL A 65 12.08 -3.41 3.48
CA VAL A 65 11.79 -4.54 2.59
C VAL A 65 12.17 -4.27 1.13
N TYR A 66 11.97 -3.04 0.65
CA TYR A 66 12.09 -2.71 -0.77
C TYR A 66 13.23 -1.77 -1.13
N SER A 67 13.88 -1.07 -0.18
CA SER A 67 14.91 -0.08 -0.52
C SER A 67 16.31 -0.51 -0.10
N LYS A 68 17.33 -0.15 -0.89
CA LYS A 68 18.76 -0.29 -0.59
C LYS A 68 19.26 0.66 0.52
N TYR A 69 18.37 1.15 1.39
CA TYR A 69 18.77 1.95 2.55
C TYR A 69 19.58 1.06 3.51
N PRO A 70 20.84 1.42 3.85
CA PRO A 70 21.77 0.49 4.50
C PRO A 70 21.51 0.28 6.00
N THR A 71 20.58 1.03 6.60
CA THR A 71 20.26 0.99 8.02
C THR A 71 18.87 0.43 8.23
N TYR A 72 18.73 -0.65 8.99
CA TYR A 72 17.43 -1.18 9.36
C TYR A 72 16.68 -0.20 10.29
N LEU A 73 15.45 0.14 9.94
CA LEU A 73 14.57 0.96 10.76
C LEU A 73 13.75 0.10 11.72
N GLU A 74 13.60 0.54 12.97
CA GLU A 74 12.56 0.00 13.83
C GLU A 74 11.16 0.33 13.26
N VAL A 75 10.20 -0.59 13.44
CA VAL A 75 8.82 -0.44 12.95
C VAL A 75 7.90 -0.10 14.12
N ASP A 76 8.33 0.91 14.88
CA ASP A 76 7.66 1.47 16.06
C ASP A 76 6.38 2.23 15.68
N GLY A 77 6.43 2.98 14.58
CA GLY A 77 5.39 3.89 14.12
C GLY A 77 5.69 5.36 14.38
N ASP A 78 6.89 5.72 14.83
CA ASP A 78 7.24 7.09 15.16
C ASP A 78 8.08 7.72 14.04
N TYR A 79 7.64 8.87 13.53
CA TYR A 79 8.45 9.66 12.58
C TYR A 79 9.52 10.44 13.35
N GLY A 80 10.49 9.71 13.87
CA GLY A 80 11.73 10.22 14.43
C GLY A 80 12.85 10.41 13.39
N PRO A 81 14.07 10.79 13.84
CA PRO A 81 15.21 11.09 12.95
C PRO A 81 15.67 9.92 12.07
N ALA A 82 15.57 8.67 12.54
CA ALA A 82 15.94 7.49 11.76
C ALA A 82 14.99 7.31 10.56
N THR A 83 13.67 7.34 10.81
CA THR A 83 12.63 7.33 9.78
C THR A 83 12.81 8.48 8.79
N ALA A 84 13.19 9.67 9.26
CA ALA A 84 13.53 10.79 8.40
C ALA A 84 14.64 10.46 7.40
N GLN A 85 15.77 9.91 7.86
CA GLN A 85 16.90 9.58 6.98
C GLN A 85 16.53 8.51 5.94
N GLY A 86 15.75 7.50 6.31
CA GLY A 86 15.25 6.50 5.36
C GLY A 86 14.34 7.10 4.28
N ILE A 87 13.44 8.01 4.66
CA ILE A 87 12.58 8.74 3.70
C ILE A 87 13.42 9.64 2.78
N TYR A 88 14.36 10.41 3.33
CA TYR A 88 15.28 11.24 2.53
C TYR A 88 16.10 10.39 1.54
N TYR A 89 16.56 9.21 1.92
CA TYR A 89 17.23 8.26 1.02
C TYR A 89 16.29 7.81 -0.12
N VAL A 90 15.07 7.35 0.22
CA VAL A 90 14.09 6.91 -0.78
C VAL A 90 13.78 8.03 -1.77
N GLN A 91 13.51 9.25 -1.29
CA GLN A 91 13.22 10.40 -2.14
C GLN A 91 14.40 10.78 -3.05
N THR A 92 15.61 10.82 -2.49
CA THR A 92 16.83 11.20 -3.24
C THR A 92 17.20 10.17 -4.29
N CYS A 93 17.24 8.88 -3.93
CA CYS A 93 17.61 7.81 -4.86
C CYS A 93 16.55 7.66 -5.97
N ASN A 94 15.26 7.71 -5.61
CA ASN A 94 14.20 7.49 -6.57
C ASN A 94 13.85 8.73 -7.40
N GLY A 95 14.14 9.95 -6.93
CA GLY A 95 13.72 11.19 -7.56
C GLY A 95 12.20 11.35 -7.53
N THR A 96 11.68 11.86 -6.41
CA THR A 96 10.26 12.19 -6.19
C THR A 96 9.92 13.61 -6.66
N ASP A 97 8.66 13.84 -7.03
CA ASP A 97 8.24 15.10 -7.68
C ASP A 97 8.31 16.33 -6.77
N GLY A 98 8.24 16.14 -5.45
CA GLY A 98 8.50 17.18 -4.44
C GLY A 98 9.97 17.37 -4.08
N GLY A 99 10.89 16.63 -4.72
CA GLY A 99 12.27 16.49 -4.28
C GLY A 99 12.40 15.62 -3.02
N ALA A 100 13.47 15.83 -2.26
CA ALA A 100 13.68 15.22 -0.96
C ALA A 100 13.31 16.23 0.13
N ASP A 101 12.05 16.19 0.56
CA ASP A 101 11.41 17.14 1.47
C ASP A 101 11.06 16.54 2.85
N GLY A 102 11.24 15.23 3.04
CA GLY A 102 10.81 14.53 4.24
C GLY A 102 9.28 14.43 4.39
N ILE A 103 8.52 14.47 3.30
CA ILE A 103 7.07 14.30 3.31
C ILE A 103 6.69 13.10 2.43
N VAL A 104 6.01 12.11 3.01
CA VAL A 104 5.51 10.95 2.26
C VAL A 104 4.17 11.30 1.60
N GLY A 105 4.26 12.05 0.51
CA GLY A 105 3.13 12.30 -0.40
C GLY A 105 2.95 11.16 -1.42
N PRO A 106 1.98 11.27 -2.35
CA PRO A 106 1.67 10.23 -3.34
C PRO A 106 2.86 9.76 -4.18
N SER A 107 3.76 10.69 -4.55
CA SER A 107 5.00 10.37 -5.30
C SER A 107 5.95 9.49 -4.47
N THR A 108 6.18 9.85 -3.21
CA THR A 108 7.01 9.06 -2.27
C THR A 108 6.37 7.69 -1.98
N TRP A 109 5.06 7.62 -1.74
CA TRP A 109 4.33 6.36 -1.61
C TRP A 109 4.53 5.45 -2.82
N ASN A 110 4.38 5.98 -4.04
CA ASN A 110 4.62 5.20 -5.24
C ASN A 110 6.05 4.62 -5.29
N ARG A 111 7.06 5.35 -4.79
CA ARG A 111 8.46 4.89 -4.75
C ARG A 111 8.81 3.96 -3.59
N LEU A 112 8.02 3.94 -2.51
CA LEU A 112 8.14 2.95 -1.44
C LEU A 112 7.69 1.56 -1.89
N TYR A 113 6.63 1.47 -2.70
CA TYR A 113 6.15 0.21 -3.29
C TYR A 113 6.82 -0.14 -4.63
N ASN A 114 7.18 0.87 -5.43
CA ASN A 114 7.79 0.69 -6.76
C ASN A 114 9.09 1.52 -6.90
N PRO A 115 10.14 1.17 -6.16
CA PRO A 115 11.44 1.82 -6.28
C PRO A 115 12.08 1.59 -7.66
N LYS A 116 12.94 2.51 -8.09
CA LYS A 116 13.80 2.32 -9.25
C LYS A 116 14.73 1.12 -9.03
N PRO A 117 15.07 0.30 -10.04
CA PRO A 117 15.93 -0.88 -9.86
C PRO A 117 17.30 -0.62 -9.20
N ALA A 118 17.87 0.57 -9.38
CA ALA A 118 19.11 0.99 -8.71
C ALA A 118 18.95 1.21 -7.18
N CYS A 119 17.73 1.52 -6.74
CA CYS A 119 17.36 1.83 -5.35
C CYS A 119 16.60 0.70 -4.66
N ALA A 120 16.06 -0.25 -5.43
CA ALA A 120 15.38 -1.44 -4.93
C ALA A 120 16.39 -2.45 -4.37
N ILE A 121 16.04 -3.30 -3.40
CA ILE A 121 16.89 -4.45 -3.00
C ILE A 121 17.00 -5.44 -4.16
#